data_AF-A0A8K0AEF1-F1
#
_entry.id   AF-A0A8K0AEF1-F1
#
_cell.length_a   1.000
_cell.length_b   1.000
_cell.length_c   1.000
_cell.angle_alpha   90.00
_cell.angle_beta   90.00
_cell.angle_gamma   90.00
#
_symmetry.space_group_name_H-M   'P 1'
#
loop_
_entity.id
_entity.type
_entity.pdbx_description
1 polymer ?
#
loop_
_entity_poly.entity_id
_entity_poly.type
_entity_poly.pdbx_seq_one_letter_code
_entity_poly.pdbx_strand_id
1 'polypeptide(L)'
;MAEFVQQNIEKMLPELEQLERVGVFDKHEIKAIIKKRTDHEYRLVRRTKKKEDFLRYIQYEINTLSLIHHRREKIGYFFKKEEIEYAIVGRIHYLFKRAIRKWPEDLKMWMSHIEFCKKWNKRIQLSKMFASLLSMHTNKPGLWIMAAKWELEENLSADNARSLLQRALRTHPESKQLWLEYFRMELLHTEKVRIRWNIISSEFSRPEGSEDIPDALSQGQAAIIVYKKATEAITDDIEFILSFIPVCQKFDFTNEHQDLIYNDLQDKFAEHELTWSALAQREMQGEQTAIEEAQKRGLNHELAVLNLVDKACKVYDQAVQKVNTVKMWSQYCDFLTEKLQETASESFMDQVSSRLLNILSSAQEEDNVSEHMYGTWVDLLEELGKLEEATDVSASATDKFPQSSDLWAQRLKLLAAGGANQINHVFQKAIAKVKCKDSLSLWTFRIEWAISNKEEHVEELFQKAILSVKKWSTPIQEWYVRWAVVSGGIKKTRTVYKWLTETKFVPLPVFRKYIELESGQLKPKMKLIRNCYEYALREYGDAEPDLWLDLIKLERTHPGGRPENAGQLYWRAVKALSGEHNQYFVGRYALVQTGHLEQ
;
A
#
# COMPACT_ATOMS: atom_id res chain seq x y z
N MET A 1 30.08 -50.67 4.49
CA MET A 1 28.87 -49.85 4.79
C MET A 1 28.43 -50.05 6.23
N ALA A 2 28.26 -51.30 6.70
CA ALA A 2 27.91 -51.58 8.10
C ALA A 2 29.00 -51.15 9.10
N GLU A 3 30.29 -51.36 8.78
CA GLU A 3 31.42 -50.96 9.64
C GLU A 3 31.44 -49.46 9.96
N PHE A 4 31.16 -48.58 8.97
CA PHE A 4 31.08 -47.13 9.19
C PHE A 4 29.90 -46.73 10.08
N VAL A 5 28.77 -47.44 9.98
CA VAL A 5 27.60 -47.22 10.84
C VAL A 5 27.93 -47.62 12.27
N GLN A 6 28.56 -48.79 12.45
CA GLN A 6 28.97 -49.30 13.75
C GLN A 6 29.99 -48.39 14.44
N GLN A 7 31.00 -47.93 13.70
CA GLN A 7 31.99 -46.97 14.20
C GLN A 7 31.37 -45.62 14.61
N ASN A 8 30.36 -45.14 13.86
CA ASN A 8 29.66 -43.91 14.23
C ASN A 8 28.86 -44.09 15.52
N ILE A 9 28.19 -45.24 15.70
CA ILE A 9 27.43 -45.56 16.91
C ILE A 9 28.35 -45.70 18.11
N GLU A 10 29.51 -46.36 17.96
CA GLU A 10 30.52 -46.52 19.01
C GLU A 10 30.98 -45.16 19.56
N LYS A 11 31.19 -44.17 18.69
CA LYS A 11 31.51 -42.79 19.10
C LYS A 11 30.40 -42.10 19.92
N MET A 12 29.16 -42.59 19.84
CA MET A 12 28.01 -42.06 20.58
C MET A 12 27.77 -42.81 21.90
N LEU A 13 28.45 -43.93 22.17
CA LEU A 13 28.25 -44.69 23.41
C LEU A 13 28.61 -43.89 24.67
N PRO A 14 29.72 -43.12 24.73
CA PRO A 14 30.07 -42.37 25.93
C PRO A 14 28.98 -41.38 26.35
N GLU A 15 28.39 -40.62 25.42
CA GLU A 15 27.31 -39.68 25.75
C GLU A 15 26.04 -40.38 26.24
N LEU A 16 25.72 -41.55 25.67
CA LEU A 16 24.52 -42.32 26.01
C LEU A 16 24.64 -42.96 27.39
N GLU A 17 25.82 -43.48 27.73
CA GLU A 17 26.10 -43.96 29.09
C GLU A 17 25.99 -42.84 30.13
N GLN A 18 26.45 -41.62 29.80
CA GLN A 18 26.31 -40.49 30.71
C GLN A 18 24.84 -40.08 30.88
N LEU A 19 24.02 -40.15 29.82
CA LEU A 19 22.57 -39.90 29.92
C LEU A 19 21.87 -40.89 30.87
N GLU A 20 22.34 -42.14 30.92
CA GLU A 20 21.88 -43.15 31.87
C GLU A 20 22.33 -42.83 33.30
N ARG A 21 23.63 -42.54 33.49
CA ARG A 21 24.22 -42.28 34.80
C ARG A 21 23.63 -41.05 35.48
N VAL A 22 23.26 -40.05 34.69
CA VAL A 22 22.61 -38.82 35.16
C VAL A 22 21.11 -39.04 35.42
N GLY A 23 20.53 -40.18 35.00
CA GLY A 23 19.13 -40.50 35.21
C GLY A 23 18.17 -39.70 34.32
N VAL A 24 18.66 -39.12 33.21
CA VAL A 24 17.81 -38.38 32.27
C VAL A 24 17.00 -39.35 31.41
N PHE A 25 17.54 -40.54 31.14
CA PHE A 25 16.90 -41.60 30.37
C PHE A 25 17.10 -42.96 31.02
N ASP A 26 16.09 -43.81 30.88
CA ASP A 26 16.18 -45.21 31.31
C ASP A 26 16.93 -46.08 30.30
N LYS A 27 17.46 -47.22 30.78
CA LYS A 27 18.12 -48.25 29.94
C LYS A 27 17.29 -48.65 28.70
N HIS A 28 15.96 -48.73 28.84
CA HIS A 28 15.06 -49.06 27.74
C HIS A 28 14.99 -47.94 26.70
N GLU A 29 14.96 -46.69 27.14
CA GLU A 29 14.91 -45.52 26.25
C GLU A 29 16.24 -45.33 25.53
N ILE A 30 17.37 -45.57 26.19
CA ILE A 30 18.71 -45.51 25.56
C ILE A 30 18.83 -46.56 24.46
N LYS A 31 18.38 -47.80 24.71
CA LYS A 31 18.31 -48.84 23.66
C LYS A 31 17.45 -48.40 22.48
N ALA A 32 16.32 -47.73 22.73
CA ALA A 32 15.47 -47.19 21.68
C ALA A 32 16.15 -46.05 20.89
N ILE A 33 16.92 -45.18 21.56
CA ILE A 33 17.72 -44.11 20.93
C ILE A 33 18.80 -44.72 20.05
N ILE A 34 19.55 -45.71 20.55
CA ILE A 34 20.57 -46.42 19.77
C ILE A 34 19.93 -47.00 18.50
N LYS A 35 18.82 -47.75 18.64
CA LYS A 35 18.11 -48.33 17.49
C LYS A 35 17.71 -47.26 16.47
N LYS A 36 17.07 -46.17 16.90
CA LYS A 36 16.67 -45.08 16.00
C LYS A 36 17.86 -44.41 15.31
N ARG A 37 18.96 -44.15 16.03
CA ARG A 37 20.20 -43.60 15.46
C ARG A 37 20.82 -44.57 14.44
N THR A 38 20.82 -45.87 14.72
CA THR A 38 21.31 -46.88 13.76
C THR A 38 20.50 -46.85 12.47
N ASP A 39 19.17 -46.78 12.55
CA ASP A 39 18.29 -46.71 11.38
C ASP A 39 18.55 -45.47 10.54
N HIS A 40 18.79 -44.32 11.19
CA HIS A 40 19.14 -43.08 10.51
C HIS A 40 20.52 -43.14 9.83
N GLU A 41 21.54 -43.68 10.50
CA GLU A 41 22.88 -43.87 9.92
C GLU A 41 22.85 -44.82 8.71
N TYR A 42 22.11 -45.93 8.79
CA TYR A 42 21.91 -46.83 7.64
C TYR A 42 21.24 -46.12 6.47
N ARG A 43 20.26 -45.23 6.71
CA ARG A 43 19.63 -44.43 5.65
C ARG A 43 20.62 -43.46 4.99
N LEU A 44 21.53 -42.86 5.76
CA LEU A 44 22.54 -41.92 5.25
C LEU A 44 23.67 -42.58 4.45
N VAL A 45 23.96 -43.86 4.71
CA VAL A 45 25.02 -44.64 4.04
C VAL A 45 24.53 -45.28 2.72
N ARG A 46 23.23 -45.21 2.40
CA ARG A 46 22.67 -45.71 1.13
C ARG A 46 23.38 -45.10 -0.08
N ARG A 47 23.48 -45.87 -1.17
CA ARG A 47 24.08 -45.44 -2.46
C ARG A 47 23.43 -44.15 -2.97
N THR A 48 22.10 -44.08 -2.97
CA THR A 48 21.34 -42.88 -3.29
C THR A 48 20.99 -42.11 -2.01
N LYS A 49 21.76 -41.08 -1.69
CA LYS A 49 21.46 -40.24 -0.51
C LYS A 49 20.34 -39.26 -0.85
N LYS A 50 19.26 -39.27 -0.06
CA LYS A 50 18.15 -38.30 -0.18
C LYS A 50 18.31 -37.18 0.84
N LYS A 51 17.91 -35.97 0.47
CA LYS A 51 17.93 -34.79 1.34
C LYS A 51 17.04 -34.96 2.57
N GLU A 52 15.85 -35.54 2.38
CA GLU A 52 14.90 -35.80 3.46
C GLU A 52 15.47 -36.69 4.57
N ASP A 53 16.37 -37.63 4.24
CA ASP A 53 16.97 -38.51 5.25
C ASP A 53 17.90 -37.72 6.20
N PHE A 54 18.61 -36.71 5.69
CA PHE A 54 19.39 -35.79 6.52
C PHE A 54 18.49 -34.93 7.39
N LEU A 55 17.43 -34.33 6.82
CA LEU A 55 16.50 -33.49 7.57
C LEU A 55 15.79 -34.26 8.68
N ARG A 56 15.31 -35.48 8.40
CA ARG A 56 14.68 -36.34 9.41
C ARG A 56 15.65 -36.68 10.54
N TYR A 57 16.92 -36.95 10.21
CA TYR A 57 17.90 -37.27 11.25
C TYR A 57 18.27 -36.04 12.09
N ILE A 58 18.48 -34.89 11.45
CA ILE A 58 18.71 -33.61 12.12
C ILE A 58 17.55 -33.27 13.05
N GLN A 59 16.30 -33.38 12.57
CA GLN A 59 15.11 -33.13 13.38
C GLN A 59 15.04 -34.08 14.58
N TYR A 60 15.36 -35.35 14.38
CA TYR A 60 15.39 -36.33 15.47
C TYR A 60 16.41 -35.97 16.55
N GLU A 61 17.63 -35.56 16.17
CA GLU A 61 18.65 -35.14 17.14
C GLU A 61 18.28 -33.82 17.84
N ILE A 62 17.66 -32.86 17.13
CA ILE A 62 17.13 -31.62 17.75
C ILE A 62 16.04 -31.95 18.77
N ASN A 63 15.12 -32.86 18.44
CA ASN A 63 14.05 -33.28 19.34
C ASN A 63 14.61 -34.02 20.57
N THR A 64 15.63 -34.85 20.38
CA THR A 64 16.32 -35.55 21.46
C THR A 64 16.99 -34.55 22.40
N LEU A 65 17.64 -33.52 21.84
CA LEU A 65 18.28 -32.45 22.60
C LEU A 65 17.27 -31.59 23.38
N SER A 66 16.11 -31.28 22.80
CA SER A 66 15.04 -30.59 23.53
C SER A 66 14.45 -31.44 24.66
N LEU A 67 14.34 -32.76 24.44
CA LEU A 67 13.86 -33.68 25.47
C LEU A 67 14.83 -33.77 26.65
N ILE A 68 16.14 -33.84 26.36
CA ILE A 68 17.20 -33.78 27.38
C ILE A 68 17.07 -32.51 28.21
N HIS A 69 16.93 -31.36 27.54
CA HIS A 69 16.82 -30.07 28.21
C HIS A 69 15.62 -30.02 29.17
N HIS A 70 14.43 -30.39 28.68
CA HIS A 70 13.21 -30.38 29.49
C HIS A 70 13.25 -31.36 30.67
N ARG A 71 13.88 -32.53 30.49
CA ARG A 71 14.05 -33.51 31.58
C ARG A 71 15.05 -33.02 32.63
N ARG A 72 16.15 -32.38 32.21
CA ARG A 72 17.10 -31.78 33.16
C ARG A 72 16.47 -30.65 33.98
N GLU A 73 15.63 -29.82 33.36
CA GLU A 73 14.88 -28.78 34.08
C GLU A 73 13.98 -29.37 35.18
N LYS A 74 13.33 -30.51 34.89
CA LYS A 74 12.49 -31.23 35.87
C LYS A 74 13.30 -31.88 36.99
N ILE A 75 14.47 -32.42 36.67
CA ILE A 75 15.35 -33.11 37.63
C ILE A 75 16.17 -32.11 38.46
N GLY A 76 16.40 -30.89 37.95
CA GLY A 76 17.24 -29.88 38.60
C GLY A 76 18.74 -30.19 38.54
N TYR A 77 19.17 -31.11 37.68
CA TYR A 77 20.57 -31.57 37.60
C TYR A 77 21.22 -31.24 36.25
N PHE A 78 22.23 -30.34 36.28
CA PHE A 78 22.85 -29.75 35.09
C PHE A 78 24.32 -30.14 34.86
N PHE A 79 24.86 -31.09 35.63
CA PHE A 79 26.25 -31.54 35.47
C PHE A 79 26.45 -32.32 34.16
N LYS A 80 27.70 -32.34 33.65
CA LYS A 80 28.11 -32.99 32.38
C LYS A 80 27.44 -32.48 31.11
N LYS A 81 27.00 -31.22 31.10
CA LYS A 81 26.40 -30.58 29.92
C LYS A 81 27.31 -30.65 28.68
N GLU A 82 28.61 -30.64 28.88
CA GLU A 82 29.57 -30.69 27.78
C GLU A 82 29.70 -32.06 27.12
N GLU A 83 29.68 -33.13 27.93
CA GLU A 83 29.81 -34.51 27.44
C GLU A 83 28.55 -34.99 26.71
N ILE A 84 27.39 -34.42 27.03
CA ILE A 84 26.08 -34.84 26.52
C ILE A 84 25.58 -33.83 25.48
N GLU A 85 25.24 -32.62 25.89
CA GLU A 85 24.60 -31.65 24.99
C GLU A 85 25.55 -31.13 23.91
N TYR A 86 26.82 -30.82 24.22
CA TYR A 86 27.75 -30.38 23.17
C TYR A 86 28.14 -31.51 22.20
N ALA A 87 28.12 -32.77 22.62
CA ALA A 87 28.34 -33.90 21.73
C ALA A 87 27.20 -34.05 20.70
N ILE A 88 25.95 -33.95 21.15
CA ILE A 88 24.77 -33.96 20.27
C ILE A 88 24.76 -32.73 19.36
N VAL A 89 25.08 -31.54 19.89
CA VAL A 89 25.20 -30.30 19.08
C VAL A 89 26.27 -30.43 18.01
N GLY A 90 27.43 -30.99 18.36
CA GLY A 90 28.51 -31.28 17.42
C GLY A 90 28.07 -32.23 16.30
N ARG A 91 27.26 -33.24 16.63
CA ARG A 91 26.68 -34.16 15.65
C ARG A 91 25.69 -33.46 14.71
N ILE A 92 24.76 -32.68 15.26
CA ILE A 92 23.80 -31.92 14.45
C ILE A 92 24.55 -31.01 13.48
N HIS A 93 25.58 -30.30 13.95
CA HIS A 93 26.43 -29.47 13.11
C HIS A 93 27.14 -30.28 12.00
N TYR A 94 27.66 -31.46 12.32
CA TYR A 94 28.29 -32.35 11.34
C TYR A 94 27.29 -32.86 10.29
N LEU A 95 26.07 -33.19 10.69
CA LEU A 95 25.00 -33.62 9.78
C LEU A 95 24.59 -32.50 8.83
N PHE A 96 24.39 -31.27 9.34
CA PHE A 96 24.13 -30.10 8.50
C PHE A 96 25.28 -29.86 7.51
N LYS A 97 26.54 -29.90 7.97
CA LYS A 97 27.71 -29.72 7.09
C LYS A 97 27.79 -30.78 5.98
N ARG A 98 27.44 -32.03 6.28
CA ARG A 98 27.35 -33.09 5.27
C ARG A 98 26.21 -32.86 4.27
N ALA A 99 25.06 -32.41 4.75
CA ALA A 99 23.90 -32.11 3.89
C ALA A 99 24.20 -30.94 2.95
N ILE A 100 24.72 -29.84 3.49
CA ILE A 100 25.05 -28.62 2.75
C ILE A 100 26.14 -28.87 1.69
N ARG A 101 27.17 -29.66 1.99
CA ARG A 101 28.19 -30.05 1.00
C ARG A 101 27.62 -30.80 -0.20
N LYS A 102 26.51 -31.51 -0.02
CA LYS A 102 25.87 -32.29 -1.09
C LYS A 102 24.79 -31.53 -1.84
N TRP A 103 24.09 -30.62 -1.17
CA TRP A 103 23.07 -29.75 -1.75
C TRP A 103 23.33 -28.29 -1.38
N PRO A 104 24.37 -27.66 -1.96
CA PRO A 104 24.75 -26.29 -1.60
C PRO A 104 23.75 -25.24 -2.05
N GLU A 105 22.93 -25.52 -3.06
CA GLU A 105 21.94 -24.58 -3.62
C GLU A 105 20.75 -24.32 -2.69
N ASP A 106 20.45 -25.25 -1.77
CA ASP A 106 19.27 -25.14 -0.93
C ASP A 106 19.45 -24.19 0.24
N LEU A 107 19.03 -22.94 0.04
CA LEU A 107 19.06 -21.89 1.06
C LEU A 107 18.31 -22.26 2.34
N LYS A 108 17.23 -23.05 2.28
CA LYS A 108 16.47 -23.42 3.47
C LYS A 108 17.32 -24.21 4.47
N MET A 109 18.17 -25.12 3.96
CA MET A 109 19.12 -25.86 4.81
C MET A 109 20.17 -24.94 5.44
N TRP A 110 20.71 -23.99 4.70
CA TRP A 110 21.63 -23.00 5.25
C TRP A 110 21.00 -22.16 6.35
N MET A 111 19.78 -21.66 6.13
CA MET A 111 19.05 -20.87 7.12
C MET A 111 18.79 -21.67 8.40
N SER A 112 18.31 -22.92 8.28
CA SER A 112 18.10 -23.80 9.44
C SER A 112 19.38 -24.11 10.21
N HIS A 113 20.53 -24.20 9.51
CA HIS A 113 21.83 -24.40 10.15
C HIS A 113 22.32 -23.13 10.86
N ILE A 114 22.11 -21.96 10.27
CA ILE A 114 22.41 -20.65 10.88
C ILE A 114 21.61 -20.47 12.16
N GLU A 115 20.30 -20.68 12.13
CA GLU A 115 19.41 -20.60 13.31
C GLU A 115 19.87 -21.54 14.42
N PHE A 116 20.24 -22.77 14.05
CA PHE A 116 20.79 -23.74 15.01
C PHE A 116 22.10 -23.24 15.63
N CYS A 117 23.02 -22.72 14.83
CA CYS A 117 24.29 -22.18 15.32
C CYS A 117 24.12 -20.95 16.21
N LYS A 118 23.13 -20.08 15.93
CA LYS A 118 22.76 -18.94 16.78
C LYS A 118 22.26 -19.41 18.14
N LYS A 119 21.33 -20.38 18.17
CA LYS A 119 20.76 -20.94 19.42
C LYS A 119 21.84 -21.50 20.36
N TRP A 120 22.89 -22.11 19.82
CA TRP A 120 23.98 -22.73 20.60
C TRP A 120 25.24 -21.87 20.72
N ASN A 121 25.16 -20.58 20.36
CA ASN A 121 26.23 -19.58 20.45
C ASN A 121 27.58 -20.05 19.84
N LYS A 122 27.54 -20.78 18.71
CA LYS A 122 28.75 -21.28 18.04
C LYS A 122 29.31 -20.24 17.06
N ARG A 123 29.77 -19.09 17.58
CA ARG A 123 30.20 -17.91 16.80
C ARG A 123 31.26 -18.21 15.73
N ILE A 124 32.36 -18.86 16.09
CA ILE A 124 33.46 -19.19 15.15
C ILE A 124 32.96 -20.06 14.00
N GLN A 125 32.08 -21.03 14.30
CA GLN A 125 31.53 -21.93 13.29
C GLN A 125 30.57 -21.17 12.38
N LEU A 126 29.75 -20.28 12.95
CA LEU A 126 28.79 -19.48 12.20
C LEU A 126 29.48 -18.50 11.23
N SER A 127 30.57 -17.84 11.64
CA SER A 127 31.39 -17.00 10.73
C SER A 127 31.95 -17.81 9.54
N LYS A 128 32.50 -19.01 9.80
CA LYS A 128 32.97 -19.92 8.74
C LYS A 128 31.82 -20.39 7.84
N MET A 129 30.63 -20.59 8.40
CA MET A 129 29.43 -20.95 7.64
C MET A 129 28.99 -19.82 6.73
N PHE A 130 28.98 -18.57 7.20
CA PHE A 130 28.70 -17.40 6.35
C PHE A 130 29.73 -17.27 5.22
N ALA A 131 31.02 -17.42 5.51
CA ALA A 131 32.05 -17.41 4.46
C ALA A 131 31.80 -18.48 3.39
N SER A 132 31.43 -19.70 3.81
CA SER A 132 31.08 -20.79 2.88
C SER A 132 29.78 -20.52 2.11
N LEU A 133 28.75 -19.98 2.77
CA LEU A 133 27.48 -19.62 2.15
C LEU A 133 27.69 -18.59 1.05
N LEU A 134 28.41 -17.52 1.36
CA LEU A 134 28.66 -16.40 0.45
C LEU A 134 29.54 -16.81 -0.74
N SER A 135 30.47 -17.75 -0.54
CA SER A 135 31.26 -18.30 -1.66
C SER A 135 30.42 -19.06 -2.68
N MET A 136 29.31 -19.68 -2.25
CA MET A 136 28.41 -20.45 -3.12
C MET A 136 27.25 -19.60 -3.66
N HIS A 137 26.80 -18.59 -2.92
CA HIS A 137 25.66 -17.73 -3.24
C HIS A 137 26.07 -16.27 -3.37
N THR A 138 27.08 -15.98 -4.19
CA THR A 138 27.61 -14.63 -4.40
C THR A 138 26.57 -13.68 -5.01
N ASN A 139 25.62 -14.19 -5.81
CA ASN A 139 24.64 -13.41 -6.58
C ASN A 139 23.47 -12.82 -5.77
N LYS A 140 23.44 -12.96 -4.43
CA LYS A 140 22.32 -12.49 -3.61
C LYS A 140 22.78 -11.45 -2.58
N PRO A 141 22.60 -10.14 -2.84
CA PRO A 141 22.98 -9.05 -1.94
C PRO A 141 22.42 -9.21 -0.51
N GLY A 142 21.19 -9.70 -0.37
CA GLY A 142 20.56 -9.91 0.94
C GLY A 142 21.31 -10.88 1.87
N LEU A 143 22.03 -11.88 1.33
CA LEU A 143 22.83 -12.81 2.14
C LEU A 143 24.08 -12.12 2.72
N TRP A 144 24.67 -11.19 1.97
CA TRP A 144 25.80 -10.38 2.44
C TRP A 144 25.37 -9.45 3.58
N ILE A 145 24.22 -8.79 3.42
CA ILE A 145 23.61 -7.95 4.46
C ILE A 145 23.36 -8.77 5.73
N MET A 146 22.79 -9.97 5.60
CA MET A 146 22.53 -10.85 6.74
C MET A 146 23.81 -11.25 7.48
N ALA A 147 24.86 -11.62 6.74
CA ALA A 147 26.15 -11.97 7.33
C ALA A 147 26.81 -10.78 8.03
N ALA A 148 26.77 -9.60 7.43
CA ALA A 148 27.33 -8.38 8.00
C ALA A 148 26.60 -7.93 9.27
N LYS A 149 25.26 -7.96 9.28
CA LYS A 149 24.43 -7.70 10.48
C LYS A 149 24.80 -8.62 11.63
N TRP A 150 24.93 -9.92 11.33
CA TRP A 150 25.30 -10.90 12.34
C TRP A 150 26.70 -10.65 12.94
N GLU A 151 27.70 -10.38 12.10
CA GLU A 151 29.06 -10.08 12.57
C GLU A 151 29.10 -8.83 13.46
N LEU A 152 28.31 -7.80 13.14
CA LEU A 152 28.25 -6.54 13.88
C LEU A 152 27.48 -6.64 15.20
N GLU A 153 26.30 -7.28 15.18
CA GLU A 153 25.38 -7.31 16.32
C GLU A 153 25.72 -8.43 17.30
N GLU A 154 25.97 -9.65 16.81
CA GLU A 154 26.16 -10.83 17.66
C GLU A 154 27.64 -11.16 17.90
N ASN A 155 28.49 -11.01 16.87
CA ASN A 155 29.93 -11.32 16.99
C ASN A 155 30.78 -10.11 17.44
N LEU A 156 30.18 -8.90 17.48
CA LEU A 156 30.82 -7.64 17.88
C LEU A 156 32.09 -7.28 17.07
N SER A 157 32.20 -7.78 15.84
CA SER A 157 33.35 -7.51 14.95
C SER A 157 32.93 -6.61 13.79
N ALA A 158 33.19 -5.31 13.94
CA ALA A 158 32.93 -4.33 12.89
C ALA A 158 33.86 -4.51 11.68
N ASP A 159 35.12 -4.91 11.91
CA ASP A 159 36.09 -5.14 10.82
C ASP A 159 35.67 -6.31 9.92
N ASN A 160 35.17 -7.40 10.50
CA ASN A 160 34.63 -8.51 9.72
C ASN A 160 33.41 -8.06 8.91
N ALA A 161 32.47 -7.35 9.52
CA ALA A 161 31.29 -6.81 8.83
C ALA A 161 31.70 -5.88 7.67
N ARG A 162 32.65 -4.97 7.90
CA ARG A 162 33.22 -4.07 6.88
C ARG A 162 33.86 -4.86 5.74
N SER A 163 34.69 -5.86 6.05
CA SER A 163 35.34 -6.70 5.04
C SER A 163 34.33 -7.47 4.17
N LEU A 164 33.24 -7.95 4.76
CA LEU A 164 32.17 -8.65 4.04
C LEU A 164 31.42 -7.70 3.11
N LEU A 165 31.04 -6.52 3.57
CA LEU A 165 30.34 -5.53 2.77
C LEU A 165 31.20 -4.98 1.64
N GLN A 166 32.49 -4.70 1.90
CA GLN A 166 33.43 -4.30 0.85
C GLN A 166 33.61 -5.39 -0.22
N ARG A 167 33.63 -6.66 0.18
CA ARG A 167 33.64 -7.79 -0.79
C ARG A 167 32.34 -7.86 -1.57
N ALA A 168 31.20 -7.64 -0.92
CA ALA A 168 29.89 -7.61 -1.58
C ALA A 168 29.81 -6.50 -2.64
N LEU A 169 30.32 -5.31 -2.33
CA LEU A 169 30.32 -4.15 -3.23
C LEU A 169 31.27 -4.34 -4.43
N ARG A 170 32.35 -5.13 -4.30
CA ARG A 170 33.16 -5.54 -5.46
C ARG A 170 32.38 -6.40 -6.45
N THR A 171 31.45 -7.21 -5.96
CA THR A 171 30.62 -8.09 -6.80
C THR A 171 29.33 -7.42 -7.29
N HIS A 172 28.79 -6.48 -6.52
CA HIS A 172 27.52 -5.80 -6.77
C HIS A 172 27.65 -4.29 -6.50
N PRO A 173 28.40 -3.53 -7.34
CA PRO A 173 28.65 -2.11 -7.11
C PRO A 173 27.40 -1.24 -7.26
N GLU A 174 26.40 -1.66 -8.04
CA GLU A 174 25.16 -0.89 -8.30
C GLU A 174 24.04 -1.19 -7.28
N SER A 175 24.29 -2.05 -6.29
CA SER A 175 23.24 -2.48 -5.35
C SER A 175 23.00 -1.43 -4.26
N LYS A 176 21.98 -0.58 -4.45
CA LYS A 176 21.50 0.43 -3.48
C LYS A 176 21.39 -0.09 -2.04
N GLN A 177 20.80 -1.28 -1.87
CA GLN A 177 20.60 -1.90 -0.55
C GLN A 177 21.91 -2.19 0.20
N LEU A 178 23.00 -2.51 -0.53
CA LEU A 178 24.30 -2.80 0.07
C LEU A 178 24.99 -1.53 0.54
N TRP A 179 24.91 -0.46 -0.25
CA TRP A 179 25.45 0.85 0.14
C TRP A 179 24.74 1.42 1.36
N LEU A 180 23.39 1.35 1.41
CA LEU A 180 22.63 1.79 2.57
C LEU A 180 22.96 0.99 3.82
N GLU A 181 23.07 -0.33 3.70
CA GLU A 181 23.43 -1.14 4.85
C GLU A 181 24.88 -0.89 5.28
N TYR A 182 25.79 -0.64 4.34
CA TYR A 182 27.17 -0.32 4.69
C TYR A 182 27.30 1.02 5.40
N PHE A 183 26.59 2.04 4.92
CA PHE A 183 26.48 3.32 5.58
C PHE A 183 25.88 3.19 7.00
N ARG A 184 24.76 2.47 7.12
CA ARG A 184 24.11 2.19 8.42
C ARG A 184 25.05 1.46 9.38
N MET A 185 25.81 0.48 8.88
CA MET A 185 26.75 -0.31 9.69
C MET A 185 27.85 0.57 10.28
N GLU A 186 28.42 1.48 9.49
CA GLU A 186 29.46 2.41 9.97
C GLU A 186 28.90 3.37 11.04
N LEU A 187 27.69 3.91 10.84
CA LEU A 187 27.04 4.76 11.85
C LEU A 187 26.71 4.00 13.15
N LEU A 188 26.26 2.75 13.04
CA LEU A 188 25.98 1.92 14.21
C LEU A 188 27.26 1.54 14.96
N HIS A 189 28.36 1.34 14.23
CA HIS A 189 29.67 1.13 14.83
C HIS A 189 30.14 2.37 15.60
N THR A 190 30.03 3.57 15.01
CA THR A 190 30.43 4.82 15.67
C THR A 190 29.60 5.08 16.91
N GLU A 191 28.29 4.83 16.86
CA GLU A 191 27.42 4.93 18.04
C GLU A 191 27.82 3.95 19.15
N LYS A 192 28.11 2.69 18.81
CA LYS A 192 28.63 1.70 19.79
C LYS A 192 29.94 2.15 20.43
N VAL A 193 30.83 2.75 19.65
CA VAL A 193 32.10 3.29 20.16
C VAL A 193 31.85 4.47 21.09
N ARG A 194 30.96 5.41 20.72
CA ARG A 194 30.56 6.55 21.57
C ARG A 194 29.96 6.11 22.89
N ILE A 195 29.00 5.19 22.88
CA ILE A 195 28.37 4.65 24.10
C ILE A 195 29.43 4.00 25.00
N ARG A 196 30.31 3.16 24.45
CA ARG A 196 31.40 2.53 25.22
C ARG A 196 32.32 3.57 25.85
N TRP A 197 32.67 4.61 25.10
CA TRP A 197 33.50 5.69 25.61
C TRP A 197 32.82 6.50 26.71
N ASN A 198 31.54 6.84 26.54
CA ASN A 198 30.77 7.55 27.57
C ASN A 198 30.73 6.76 28.89
N ILE A 199 30.53 5.44 28.82
CA ILE A 199 30.55 4.55 29.99
C ILE A 199 31.94 4.58 30.66
N ILE A 200 33.02 4.40 29.89
CA ILE A 200 34.40 4.41 30.41
C ILE A 200 34.72 5.76 31.08
N SER A 201 34.31 6.86 30.45
CA SER A 201 34.55 8.22 30.96
C SER A 201 33.74 8.57 32.21
N SER A 202 32.60 7.89 32.43
CA SER A 202 31.74 8.08 33.60
C SER A 202 32.16 7.21 34.80
N GLU A 203 32.73 6.03 34.57
CA GLU A 203 33.10 5.08 35.63
C GLU A 203 34.54 5.26 36.14
N PHE A 204 35.45 5.77 35.31
CA PHE A 204 36.83 6.05 35.69
C PHE A 204 37.11 7.54 35.54
N SER A 205 37.42 8.23 36.63
CA SER A 205 37.97 9.59 36.57
C SER A 205 39.11 9.60 35.55
N ARG A 206 38.99 10.46 34.53
CA ARG A 206 39.90 10.54 33.37
C ARG A 206 41.35 10.28 33.80
N PRO A 207 42.00 9.22 33.30
CA PRO A 207 43.45 9.12 33.42
C PRO A 207 44.05 10.37 32.77
N GLU A 208 44.83 11.15 33.52
CA GLU A 208 45.55 12.30 32.96
C GLU A 208 46.42 11.80 31.79
N GLY A 209 45.99 12.11 30.55
CA GLY A 209 46.67 11.69 29.32
C GLY A 209 45.90 10.74 28.39
N SER A 210 44.63 10.40 28.63
CA SER A 210 43.83 9.73 27.58
C SER A 210 43.51 10.71 26.45
N GLU A 211 44.06 10.47 25.25
CA GLU A 211 43.64 11.18 24.03
C GLU A 211 42.12 11.04 23.87
N ASP A 212 41.44 12.17 23.65
CA ASP A 212 40.03 12.18 23.27
C ASP A 212 39.83 11.25 22.06
N ILE A 213 38.63 10.65 21.93
CA ILE A 213 38.28 9.92 20.71
C ILE A 213 38.60 10.84 19.53
N PRO A 214 39.44 10.42 18.55
CA PRO A 214 39.68 11.25 17.39
C PRO A 214 38.34 11.71 16.82
N ASP A 215 38.16 13.03 16.63
CA ASP A 215 36.88 13.62 16.22
C ASP A 215 36.30 12.94 14.97
N ALA A 216 37.18 12.45 14.09
CA ALA A 216 36.83 11.67 12.92
C ALA A 216 36.01 10.39 13.20
N LEU A 217 36.30 9.72 14.32
CA LEU A 217 35.59 8.51 14.76
C LEU A 217 34.34 8.84 15.57
N SER A 218 34.35 9.95 16.32
CA SER A 218 33.18 10.41 17.09
C SER A 218 32.07 10.97 16.18
N GLN A 219 32.45 11.61 15.07
CA GLN A 219 31.54 12.08 14.02
C GLN A 219 31.20 11.00 12.99
N GLY A 220 31.90 9.86 12.95
CA GLY A 220 31.60 8.81 11.99
C GLY A 220 31.89 9.20 10.52
N GLN A 221 33.06 9.80 10.28
CA GLN A 221 33.51 10.20 8.94
C GLN A 221 33.63 9.00 7.97
N ALA A 222 33.83 7.78 8.49
CA ALA A 222 33.80 6.57 7.68
C ALA A 222 32.49 6.41 6.91
N ALA A 223 31.34 6.77 7.51
CA ALA A 223 30.05 6.73 6.84
C ALA A 223 29.98 7.75 5.68
N ILE A 224 30.56 8.95 5.84
CA ILE A 224 30.63 9.96 4.76
C ILE A 224 31.46 9.43 3.59
N ILE A 225 32.57 8.74 3.85
CA ILE A 225 33.40 8.14 2.80
C ILE A 225 32.58 7.09 2.03
N VAL A 226 31.78 6.29 2.74
CA VAL A 226 30.87 5.32 2.11
C VAL A 226 29.83 6.02 1.25
N TYR A 227 29.22 7.10 1.76
CA TYR A 227 28.25 7.90 1.02
C TYR A 227 28.85 8.47 -0.27
N LYS A 228 30.02 9.14 -0.21
CA LYS A 228 30.71 9.69 -1.40
C LYS A 228 30.96 8.61 -2.45
N LYS A 229 31.50 7.46 -2.04
CA LYS A 229 31.71 6.31 -2.94
C LYS A 229 30.41 5.73 -3.49
N ALA A 230 29.32 5.76 -2.73
CA ALA A 230 28.01 5.32 -3.20
C ALA A 230 27.47 6.27 -4.29
N THR A 231 27.64 7.59 -4.11
CA THR A 231 27.24 8.60 -5.11
C THR A 231 28.11 8.57 -6.38
N GLU A 232 29.36 8.14 -6.26
CA GLU A 232 30.23 7.88 -7.43
C GLU A 232 29.83 6.61 -8.18
N ALA A 233 29.37 5.57 -7.45
CA ALA A 233 29.00 4.29 -8.03
C ALA A 233 27.59 4.26 -8.64
N ILE A 234 26.65 5.02 -8.08
CA ILE A 234 25.27 5.15 -8.55
C ILE A 234 25.04 6.64 -8.84
N THR A 235 25.28 7.02 -10.09
CA THR A 235 25.03 8.38 -10.56
C THR A 235 23.54 8.58 -10.84
N ASP A 236 23.04 9.79 -10.59
CA ASP A 236 21.72 10.26 -11.01
C ASP A 236 20.48 9.63 -10.38
N ASP A 237 20.59 9.10 -9.15
CA ASP A 237 19.43 8.61 -8.39
C ASP A 237 19.18 9.40 -7.10
N ILE A 238 18.24 10.34 -7.18
CA ILE A 238 17.84 11.20 -6.07
C ILE A 238 17.13 10.41 -4.98
N GLU A 239 16.26 9.45 -5.33
CA GLU A 239 15.56 8.63 -4.34
C GLU A 239 16.55 7.83 -3.49
N PHE A 240 17.63 7.37 -4.11
CA PHE A 240 18.72 6.70 -3.42
C PHE A 240 19.46 7.65 -2.46
N ILE A 241 19.81 8.86 -2.88
CA ILE A 241 20.45 9.85 -1.99
C ILE A 241 19.51 10.21 -0.81
N LEU A 242 18.23 10.42 -1.09
CA LEU A 242 17.21 10.68 -0.06
C LEU A 242 17.07 9.51 0.92
N SER A 243 17.26 8.27 0.49
CA SER A 243 17.18 7.10 1.36
C SER A 243 18.27 7.03 2.46
N PHE A 244 19.34 7.83 2.36
CA PHE A 244 20.33 7.97 3.45
C PHE A 244 19.82 8.86 4.60
N ILE A 245 18.92 9.81 4.35
CA ILE A 245 18.43 10.76 5.36
C ILE A 245 17.69 10.04 6.51
N PRO A 246 16.72 9.13 6.27
CA PRO A 246 16.08 8.37 7.34
C PRO A 246 17.03 7.48 8.13
N VAL A 247 18.21 7.15 7.57
CA VAL A 247 19.25 6.41 8.29
C VAL A 247 20.00 7.35 9.23
N CYS A 248 20.38 8.54 8.76
CA CYS A 248 21.02 9.58 9.58
C CYS A 248 20.13 9.99 10.76
N GLN A 249 18.84 10.26 10.53
CA GLN A 249 17.90 10.71 11.56
C GLN A 249 17.79 9.79 12.79
N LYS A 250 18.25 8.53 12.70
CA LYS A 250 18.29 7.59 13.84
C LYS A 250 19.44 7.86 14.81
N PHE A 251 20.34 8.78 14.50
CA PHE A 251 21.57 9.04 15.23
C PHE A 251 21.77 10.54 15.45
N ASP A 252 21.82 10.96 16.71
CA ASP A 252 21.85 12.37 17.13
C ASP A 252 23.08 13.15 16.62
N PHE A 253 24.18 12.46 16.32
CA PHE A 253 25.44 13.08 15.91
C PHE A 253 25.57 13.29 14.39
N THR A 254 24.55 12.95 13.61
CA THR A 254 24.63 12.96 12.14
C THR A 254 24.13 14.25 11.50
N ASN A 255 23.92 15.31 12.27
CA ASN A 255 23.43 16.59 11.75
C ASN A 255 24.35 17.12 10.64
N GLU A 256 25.67 17.08 10.84
CA GLU A 256 26.65 17.47 9.82
C GLU A 256 26.55 16.61 8.55
N HIS A 257 26.23 15.31 8.68
CA HIS A 257 26.06 14.39 7.55
C HIS A 257 24.79 14.71 6.77
N GLN A 258 23.70 15.05 7.47
CA GLN A 258 22.46 15.48 6.83
C GLN A 258 22.72 16.77 6.05
N ASP A 259 23.40 17.75 6.64
CA ASP A 259 23.76 19.00 5.98
C ASP A 259 24.58 18.75 4.70
N LEU A 260 25.57 17.86 4.77
CA LEU A 260 26.36 17.44 3.61
C LEU A 260 25.52 16.76 2.54
N ILE A 261 24.57 15.89 2.90
CA ILE A 261 23.69 15.22 1.93
C ILE A 261 22.78 16.24 1.24
N TYR A 262 22.21 17.19 1.99
CA TYR A 262 21.36 18.24 1.43
C TYR A 262 22.13 19.22 0.54
N ASN A 263 23.36 19.60 0.92
CA ASN A 263 24.23 20.42 0.08
C ASN A 263 24.61 19.67 -1.21
N ASP A 264 24.97 18.39 -1.12
CA ASP A 264 25.24 17.53 -2.28
C ASP A 264 24.03 17.42 -3.22
N LEU A 265 22.81 17.31 -2.66
CA LEU A 265 21.57 17.32 -3.43
C LEU A 265 21.36 18.66 -4.14
N GLN A 266 21.59 19.78 -3.45
CA GLN A 266 21.45 21.11 -4.01
C GLN A 266 22.49 21.40 -5.09
N ASP A 267 23.74 20.94 -4.93
CA ASP A 267 24.82 21.17 -5.89
C ASP A 267 24.70 20.29 -7.13
N LYS A 268 24.29 19.02 -6.97
CA LYS A 268 24.22 18.04 -8.08
C LYS A 268 22.86 18.00 -8.76
N PHE A 269 21.78 18.28 -8.04
CA PHE A 269 20.39 18.12 -8.52
C PHE A 269 19.53 19.35 -8.25
N ALA A 270 20.08 20.56 -8.46
CA ALA A 270 19.38 21.83 -8.33
C ALA A 270 18.13 21.95 -9.22
N GLU A 271 18.14 21.26 -10.36
CA GLU A 271 17.07 21.33 -11.37
C GLU A 271 15.93 20.33 -11.11
N HIS A 272 16.07 19.46 -10.10
CA HIS A 272 15.08 18.42 -9.81
C HIS A 272 14.14 18.80 -8.66
N GLU A 273 12.84 18.64 -8.92
CA GLU A 273 11.71 18.95 -8.02
C GLU A 273 11.80 18.23 -6.66
N LEU A 274 12.22 16.96 -6.67
CA LEU A 274 12.32 16.12 -5.47
C LEU A 274 13.38 16.60 -4.46
N THR A 275 14.41 17.29 -4.93
CA THR A 275 15.44 17.89 -4.08
C THR A 275 14.83 18.98 -3.21
N TRP A 276 14.01 19.83 -3.81
CA TRP A 276 13.39 20.97 -3.14
C TRP A 276 12.27 20.54 -2.19
N SER A 277 11.46 19.54 -2.55
CA SER A 277 10.49 18.95 -1.63
C SER A 277 11.19 18.35 -0.39
N ALA A 278 12.34 17.69 -0.58
CA ALA A 278 13.11 17.13 0.54
C ALA A 278 13.75 18.21 1.43
N LEU A 279 14.27 19.30 0.84
CA LEU A 279 14.78 20.45 1.58
C LEU A 279 13.69 21.14 2.40
N ALA A 280 12.47 21.29 1.86
CA ALA A 280 11.35 21.84 2.60
C ALA A 280 10.89 20.91 3.73
N GLN A 281 10.88 19.59 3.50
CA GLN A 281 10.58 18.61 4.55
C GLN A 281 11.63 18.59 5.66
N ARG A 282 12.91 18.88 5.37
CA ARG A 282 13.97 19.01 6.38
C ARG A 282 13.63 20.07 7.42
N GLU A 283 13.19 21.25 6.98
CA GLU A 283 12.85 22.35 7.89
C GLU A 283 11.71 21.97 8.83
N MET A 284 10.82 21.06 8.40
CA MET A 284 9.71 20.57 9.20
C MET A 284 10.06 19.40 10.12
N GLN A 285 11.22 18.74 9.98
CA GLN A 285 11.61 17.61 10.83
C GLN A 285 11.83 17.99 12.30
N GLY A 286 12.02 19.29 12.58
CA GLY A 286 12.10 19.85 13.95
C GLY A 286 10.76 20.28 14.56
N GLU A 287 9.62 20.05 13.89
CA GLU A 287 8.30 20.50 14.31
C GLU A 287 7.92 19.98 15.71
N GLN A 288 8.09 18.69 15.96
CA GLN A 288 7.76 18.08 17.26
C GLN A 288 8.66 18.63 18.39
N THR A 289 9.96 18.77 18.16
CA THR A 289 10.88 19.35 19.14
C THR A 289 10.59 20.82 19.42
N ALA A 290 10.23 21.59 18.39
CA ALA A 290 9.86 22.99 18.52
C ALA A 290 8.55 23.17 19.30
N ILE A 291 7.57 22.28 19.08
CA ILE A 291 6.32 22.23 19.84
C ILE A 291 6.60 21.91 21.31
N GLU A 292 7.42 20.89 21.60
CA GLU A 292 7.78 20.53 22.98
C GLU A 292 8.56 21.63 23.70
N GLU A 293 9.50 22.30 23.03
CA GLU A 293 10.25 23.42 23.60
C GLU A 293 9.36 24.65 23.84
N ALA A 294 8.45 24.96 22.92
CA ALA A 294 7.49 26.05 23.07
C ALA A 294 6.54 25.78 24.25
N GLN A 295 6.04 24.54 24.38
CA GLN A 295 5.21 24.11 25.51
C GLN A 295 5.96 24.22 26.84
N LYS A 296 7.22 23.78 26.91
CA LYS A 296 8.07 23.88 28.12
C LYS A 296 8.35 25.32 28.52
N ARG A 297 8.43 26.25 27.55
CA ARG A 297 8.68 27.68 27.78
C ARG A 297 7.41 28.51 27.98
N GLY A 298 6.22 27.90 27.88
CA GLY A 298 4.94 28.62 27.96
C GLY A 298 4.69 29.57 26.78
N LEU A 299 5.36 29.32 25.63
CA LEU A 299 5.21 30.09 24.39
C LEU A 299 4.12 29.47 23.51
N ASN A 300 3.52 30.27 22.63
CA ASN A 300 2.56 29.77 21.64
C ASN A 300 3.27 28.80 20.68
N HIS A 301 3.03 27.51 20.86
CA HIS A 301 3.49 26.44 19.98
C HIS A 301 3.15 26.69 18.50
N GLU A 302 2.02 27.33 18.23
CA GLU A 302 1.57 27.71 16.87
C GLU A 302 2.52 28.71 16.17
N LEU A 303 3.10 29.66 16.89
CA LEU A 303 4.10 30.60 16.33
C LEU A 303 5.41 29.89 15.98
N ALA A 304 5.77 28.84 16.72
CA ALA A 304 6.96 28.05 16.42
C ALA A 304 6.76 27.25 15.13
N VAL A 305 5.59 26.61 14.97
CA VAL A 305 5.21 25.90 13.73
C VAL A 305 5.12 26.86 12.55
N LEU A 306 4.52 28.04 12.72
CA LEU A 306 4.43 29.06 11.67
C LEU A 306 5.80 29.53 11.19
N ASN A 307 6.76 29.73 12.10
CA ASN A 307 8.13 30.07 11.72
C ASN A 307 8.85 28.94 10.94
N LEU A 308 8.51 27.68 11.16
CA LEU A 308 9.04 26.56 10.38
C LEU A 308 8.40 26.50 8.99
N VAL A 309 7.08 26.70 8.92
CA VAL A 309 6.35 26.83 7.65
C VAL A 309 6.91 28.00 6.84
N ASP A 310 7.22 29.14 7.46
CA ASP A 310 7.86 30.29 6.81
C ASP A 310 9.23 29.95 6.20
N LYS A 311 10.03 29.11 6.88
CA LYS A 311 11.31 28.64 6.35
C LYS A 311 11.11 27.68 5.19
N ALA A 312 10.18 26.72 5.31
CA ALA A 312 9.84 25.80 4.24
C ALA A 312 9.31 26.55 3.00
N CYS A 313 8.44 27.54 3.19
CA CYS A 313 7.95 28.43 2.14
C CYS A 313 9.09 29.16 1.42
N LYS A 314 10.06 29.74 2.15
CA LYS A 314 11.23 30.38 1.53
C LYS A 314 12.05 29.42 0.67
N VAL A 315 12.13 28.15 1.06
CA VAL A 315 12.80 27.11 0.25
C VAL A 315 11.99 26.82 -1.02
N TYR A 316 10.67 26.70 -0.91
CA TYR A 316 9.79 26.53 -2.07
C TYR A 316 9.80 27.75 -3.00
N ASP A 317 9.86 28.97 -2.48
CA ASP A 317 9.96 30.20 -3.28
C ASP A 317 11.27 30.22 -4.09
N GLN A 318 12.39 29.79 -3.48
CA GLN A 318 13.67 29.62 -4.19
C GLN A 318 13.62 28.49 -5.22
N ALA A 319 12.89 27.41 -4.92
CA ALA A 319 12.74 26.28 -5.80
C ALA A 319 11.95 26.66 -7.05
N VAL A 320 10.83 27.37 -6.90
CA VAL A 320 10.00 27.86 -8.00
C VAL A 320 10.78 28.80 -8.92
N GLN A 321 11.59 29.70 -8.36
CA GLN A 321 12.44 30.60 -9.16
C GLN A 321 13.48 29.86 -10.00
N LYS A 322 13.95 28.70 -9.54
CA LYS A 322 14.99 27.90 -10.22
C LYS A 322 14.39 26.80 -11.12
N VAL A 323 13.29 26.20 -10.70
CA VAL A 323 12.61 25.06 -11.31
C VAL A 323 11.13 25.43 -11.45
N ASN A 324 10.83 26.19 -12.50
CA ASN A 324 9.48 26.63 -12.78
C ASN A 324 8.70 25.56 -13.56
N THR A 325 8.27 24.52 -12.85
CA THR A 325 7.49 23.41 -13.40
C THR A 325 6.16 23.24 -12.67
N VAL A 326 5.15 22.77 -13.40
CA VAL A 326 3.79 22.51 -12.87
C VAL A 326 3.80 21.60 -11.62
N LYS A 327 4.74 20.65 -11.56
CA LYS A 327 4.88 19.71 -10.44
C LYS A 327 5.50 20.34 -9.19
N MET A 328 6.44 21.28 -9.34
CA MET A 328 7.02 22.01 -8.22
C MET A 328 5.95 22.86 -7.53
N TRP A 329 5.14 23.54 -8.35
CA TRP A 329 3.99 24.32 -7.87
C TRP A 329 2.92 23.43 -7.23
N SER A 330 2.61 22.25 -7.80
CA SER A 330 1.66 21.34 -7.18
C SER A 330 2.15 20.81 -5.83
N GLN A 331 3.43 20.44 -5.71
CA GLN A 331 4.02 20.00 -4.44
C GLN A 331 4.01 21.11 -3.38
N TYR A 332 4.23 22.36 -3.78
CA TYR A 332 4.12 23.49 -2.87
C TYR A 332 2.66 23.70 -2.39
N CYS A 333 1.69 23.62 -3.31
CA CYS A 333 0.28 23.69 -2.97
C CYS A 333 -0.17 22.52 -2.08
N ASP A 334 0.24 21.30 -2.38
CA ASP A 334 -0.10 20.11 -1.59
C ASP A 334 0.46 20.23 -0.16
N PHE A 335 1.71 20.70 -0.01
CA PHE A 335 2.32 20.94 1.30
C PHE A 335 1.53 21.94 2.15
N LEU A 336 1.11 23.06 1.56
CA LEU A 336 0.33 24.07 2.29
C LEU A 336 -1.09 23.58 2.59
N THR A 337 -1.70 22.81 1.69
CA THR A 337 -3.03 22.22 1.88
C THR A 337 -3.03 21.19 3.00
N GLU A 338 -2.01 20.33 3.08
CA GLU A 338 -1.83 19.38 4.19
C GLU A 338 -1.73 20.12 5.52
N LYS A 339 -0.97 21.21 5.58
CA LYS A 339 -0.82 22.01 6.82
C LYS A 339 -2.09 22.76 7.24
N LEU A 340 -2.94 23.14 6.30
CA LEU A 340 -4.27 23.69 6.59
C LEU A 340 -5.21 22.62 7.18
N GLN A 341 -5.11 21.36 6.75
CA GLN A 341 -5.93 20.27 7.29
C GLN A 341 -5.49 19.83 8.70
N GLU A 342 -4.19 19.93 9.01
CA GLU A 342 -3.65 19.50 10.32
C GLU A 342 -3.93 20.50 11.45
N THR A 343 -4.18 21.78 11.16
CA THR A 343 -4.15 22.85 12.16
C THR A 343 -5.48 23.57 12.31
N ALA A 344 -6.04 23.61 13.52
CA ALA A 344 -7.40 24.13 13.79
C ALA A 344 -7.47 25.62 14.21
N SER A 345 -6.36 26.37 14.19
CA SER A 345 -6.30 27.76 14.68
C SER A 345 -6.64 28.77 13.58
N GLU A 346 -7.62 29.66 13.82
CA GLU A 346 -8.09 30.68 12.86
C GLU A 346 -6.94 31.59 12.36
N SER A 347 -6.06 32.06 13.26
CA SER A 347 -4.95 32.95 12.88
C SER A 347 -3.87 32.30 12.02
N PHE A 348 -3.70 30.98 12.17
CA PHE A 348 -2.79 30.17 11.37
C PHE A 348 -3.38 29.91 9.98
N MET A 349 -4.68 29.57 9.94
CA MET A 349 -5.44 29.40 8.70
C MET A 349 -5.40 30.66 7.85
N ASP A 350 -5.58 31.84 8.43
CA ASP A 350 -5.55 33.11 7.68
C ASP A 350 -4.17 33.40 7.03
N GLN A 351 -3.09 33.13 7.75
CA GLN A 351 -1.72 33.39 7.24
C GLN A 351 -1.29 32.37 6.19
N VAL A 352 -1.62 31.10 6.38
CA VAL A 352 -1.30 30.05 5.40
C VAL A 352 -2.20 30.19 4.16
N SER A 353 -3.48 30.52 4.33
CA SER A 353 -4.41 30.71 3.21
C SER A 353 -4.07 31.96 2.40
N SER A 354 -3.74 33.09 3.03
CA SER A 354 -3.30 34.29 2.29
C SER A 354 -2.03 34.04 1.47
N ARG A 355 -1.10 33.26 2.00
CA ARG A 355 0.10 32.85 1.25
C ARG A 355 -0.22 31.89 0.11
N LEU A 356 -1.07 30.90 0.35
CA LEU A 356 -1.51 29.96 -0.67
C LEU A 356 -2.21 30.68 -1.83
N LEU A 357 -3.04 31.69 -1.53
CA LEU A 357 -3.65 32.56 -2.55
C LEU A 357 -2.60 33.32 -3.36
N ASN A 358 -1.58 33.90 -2.72
CA ASN A 358 -0.49 34.59 -3.43
C ASN A 358 0.35 33.65 -4.30
N ILE A 359 0.54 32.41 -3.86
CA ILE A 359 1.29 31.38 -4.60
C ILE A 359 0.49 30.94 -5.81
N LEU A 360 -0.81 30.69 -5.65
CA LEU A 360 -1.70 30.30 -6.74
C LEU A 360 -1.87 31.42 -7.77
N SER A 361 -1.93 32.68 -7.34
CA SER A 361 -1.92 33.83 -8.25
C SER A 361 -0.59 33.94 -9.01
N SER A 362 0.54 33.76 -8.33
CA SER A 362 1.87 33.78 -8.96
C SER A 362 2.05 32.63 -9.97
N ALA A 363 1.57 31.43 -9.64
CA ALA A 363 1.57 30.29 -10.55
C ALA A 363 0.69 30.53 -11.79
N GLN A 364 -0.41 31.28 -11.65
CA GLN A 364 -1.25 31.69 -12.78
C GLN A 364 -0.56 32.69 -13.71
N GLU A 365 0.20 33.64 -13.15
CA GLU A 365 1.00 34.61 -13.92
C GLU A 365 2.11 33.91 -14.73
N GLU A 366 2.68 32.83 -14.18
CA GLU A 366 3.73 32.04 -14.83
C GLU A 366 3.20 30.90 -15.73
N ASP A 367 1.88 30.78 -15.88
CA ASP A 367 1.15 29.79 -16.69
C ASP A 367 1.40 28.31 -16.35
N ASN A 368 1.89 28.02 -15.14
CA ASN A 368 2.24 26.67 -14.68
C ASN A 368 1.24 26.09 -13.67
N VAL A 369 -0.07 26.25 -13.94
CA VAL A 369 -1.13 25.80 -13.03
C VAL A 369 -1.69 24.45 -13.48
N SER A 370 -1.80 23.50 -12.54
CA SER A 370 -2.44 22.20 -12.79
C SER A 370 -3.96 22.25 -12.53
N GLU A 371 -4.69 21.27 -13.08
CA GLU A 371 -6.13 21.07 -12.80
C GLU A 371 -6.42 20.93 -11.30
N HIS A 372 -5.55 20.22 -10.57
CA HIS A 372 -5.65 20.04 -9.12
C HIS A 372 -5.50 21.37 -8.37
N MET A 373 -4.53 22.21 -8.77
CA MET A 373 -4.29 23.51 -8.15
C MET A 373 -5.49 24.47 -8.29
N TYR A 374 -6.17 24.46 -9.45
CA TYR A 374 -7.39 25.25 -9.62
C TYR A 374 -8.55 24.74 -8.75
N GLY A 375 -8.66 23.42 -8.58
CA GLY A 375 -9.63 22.82 -7.67
C GLY A 375 -9.38 23.26 -6.22
N THR A 376 -8.15 23.09 -5.73
CA THR A 376 -7.77 23.52 -4.37
C THR A 376 -7.94 25.03 -4.18
N TRP A 377 -7.63 25.84 -5.20
CA TRP A 377 -7.81 27.30 -5.13
C TRP A 377 -9.27 27.69 -4.95
N VAL A 378 -10.17 27.08 -5.72
CA VAL A 378 -11.60 27.33 -5.63
C VAL A 378 -12.15 26.90 -4.26
N ASP A 379 -11.78 25.71 -3.80
CA ASP A 379 -12.26 25.19 -2.51
C ASP A 379 -11.79 26.09 -1.34
N LEU A 380 -10.53 26.57 -1.37
CA LEU A 380 -10.01 27.51 -0.36
C LEU A 380 -10.71 28.86 -0.37
N LEU A 381 -11.04 29.40 -1.56
CA LEU A 381 -11.77 30.66 -1.66
C LEU A 381 -13.23 30.52 -1.17
N GLU A 382 -13.82 29.34 -1.34
CA GLU A 382 -15.14 29.01 -0.78
C GLU A 382 -15.09 28.95 0.75
N GLU A 383 -14.08 28.29 1.33
CA GLU A 383 -13.88 28.24 2.80
C GLU A 383 -13.68 29.62 3.42
N LEU A 384 -12.98 30.52 2.72
CA LEU A 384 -12.77 31.91 3.14
C LEU A 384 -13.98 32.83 2.88
N GLY A 385 -15.04 32.33 2.24
CA GLY A 385 -16.23 33.10 1.91
C GLY A 385 -16.06 34.16 0.80
N LYS A 386 -14.96 34.11 0.04
CA LYS A 386 -14.65 35.06 -1.04
C LYS A 386 -15.24 34.63 -2.38
N LEU A 387 -16.56 34.68 -2.49
CA LEU A 387 -17.30 34.13 -3.64
C LEU A 387 -16.99 34.83 -4.97
N GLU A 388 -16.75 36.14 -5.00
CA GLU A 388 -16.45 36.88 -6.24
C GLU A 388 -15.09 36.46 -6.83
N GLU A 389 -14.03 36.45 -6.02
CA GLU A 389 -12.71 35.96 -6.42
C GLU A 389 -12.78 34.50 -6.88
N ALA A 390 -13.56 33.65 -6.20
CA ALA A 390 -13.76 32.26 -6.60
C ALA A 390 -14.44 32.12 -7.97
N THR A 391 -15.40 33.00 -8.30
CA THR A 391 -16.05 33.00 -9.61
C THR A 391 -15.11 33.42 -10.75
N ASP A 392 -14.19 34.35 -10.50
CA ASP A 392 -13.21 34.80 -11.48
C ASP A 392 -12.10 33.77 -11.72
N VAL A 393 -11.62 33.14 -10.64
CA VAL A 393 -10.63 32.05 -10.70
C VAL A 393 -11.22 30.84 -11.42
N SER A 394 -12.45 30.44 -11.09
CA SER A 394 -13.12 29.32 -11.79
C SER A 394 -13.42 29.65 -13.26
N ALA A 395 -13.65 30.92 -13.62
CA ALA A 395 -13.74 31.34 -15.01
C ALA A 395 -12.41 31.15 -15.75
N SER A 396 -11.31 31.59 -15.14
CA SER A 396 -9.95 31.42 -15.68
C SER A 396 -9.56 29.95 -15.83
N ALA A 397 -9.90 29.12 -14.83
CA ALA A 397 -9.64 27.69 -14.82
C ALA A 397 -10.35 26.95 -15.97
N THR A 398 -11.62 27.27 -16.19
CA THR A 398 -12.44 26.65 -17.25
C THR A 398 -12.09 27.14 -18.66
N ASP A 399 -11.48 28.32 -18.78
CA ASP A 399 -10.91 28.80 -20.05
C ASP A 399 -9.57 28.14 -20.37
N LYS A 400 -8.70 27.89 -19.38
CA LYS A 400 -7.42 27.16 -19.55
C LYS A 400 -7.61 25.65 -19.72
N PHE A 401 -8.56 25.05 -19.00
CA PHE A 401 -8.85 23.59 -19.04
C PHE A 401 -10.29 23.28 -19.45
N PRO A 402 -10.68 23.47 -20.73
CA PRO A 402 -12.08 23.38 -21.11
C PRO A 402 -12.65 21.96 -21.17
N GLN A 403 -11.80 20.93 -21.07
CA GLN A 403 -12.20 19.52 -21.12
C GLN A 403 -12.50 18.93 -19.73
N SER A 404 -12.10 19.58 -18.63
CA SER A 404 -12.28 19.06 -17.27
C SER A 404 -13.72 19.24 -16.79
N SER A 405 -14.43 18.15 -16.51
CA SER A 405 -15.79 18.19 -15.96
C SER A 405 -15.85 18.79 -14.56
N ASP A 406 -14.78 18.62 -13.78
CA ASP A 406 -14.79 18.88 -12.35
C ASP A 406 -14.65 20.37 -12.07
N LEU A 407 -13.78 21.06 -12.82
CA LEU A 407 -13.67 22.52 -12.81
C LEU A 407 -14.97 23.21 -13.28
N TRP A 408 -15.62 22.66 -14.31
CA TRP A 408 -16.93 23.17 -14.73
C TRP A 408 -18.00 22.94 -13.66
N ALA A 409 -17.98 21.81 -12.95
CA ALA A 409 -18.92 21.53 -11.88
C ALA A 409 -18.71 22.47 -10.67
N GLN A 410 -17.45 22.70 -10.26
CA GLN A 410 -17.11 23.67 -9.21
C GLN A 410 -17.57 25.09 -9.59
N ARG A 411 -17.31 25.53 -10.82
CA ARG A 411 -17.81 26.83 -11.33
C ARG A 411 -19.33 26.94 -11.25
N LEU A 412 -20.06 25.89 -11.64
CA LEU A 412 -21.52 25.89 -11.60
C LEU A 412 -22.07 25.90 -10.16
N LYS A 413 -21.39 25.25 -9.21
CA LYS A 413 -21.71 25.32 -7.76
C LYS A 413 -21.54 26.73 -7.21
N LEU A 414 -20.41 27.37 -7.49
CA LEU A 414 -20.16 28.75 -7.05
C LEU A 414 -21.19 29.73 -7.62
N LEU A 415 -21.55 29.60 -8.90
CA LEU A 415 -22.59 30.42 -9.51
C LEU A 415 -23.97 30.14 -8.91
N ALA A 416 -24.26 28.89 -8.52
CA ALA A 416 -25.49 28.57 -7.81
C ALA A 416 -25.56 29.24 -6.42
N ALA A 417 -24.42 29.36 -5.72
CA ALA A 417 -24.33 30.06 -4.44
C ALA A 417 -24.40 31.60 -4.60
N GLY A 418 -23.78 32.15 -5.64
CA GLY A 418 -23.71 33.61 -5.91
C GLY A 418 -24.91 34.22 -6.65
N GLY A 419 -25.78 33.39 -7.26
CA GLY A 419 -27.02 33.85 -7.90
C GLY A 419 -27.23 33.39 -9.35
N ALA A 420 -28.50 33.18 -9.70
CA ALA A 420 -28.96 32.37 -10.84
C ALA A 420 -28.65 32.88 -12.27
N ASN A 421 -28.18 34.10 -12.45
CA ASN A 421 -28.37 34.82 -13.73
C ASN A 421 -27.49 34.34 -14.90
N GLN A 422 -26.46 33.52 -14.68
CA GLN A 422 -25.53 33.10 -15.74
C GLN A 422 -25.33 31.57 -15.87
N ILE A 423 -25.96 30.78 -15.00
CA ILE A 423 -25.74 29.32 -14.92
C ILE A 423 -26.05 28.63 -16.25
N ASN A 424 -27.13 29.04 -16.93
CA ASN A 424 -27.53 28.48 -18.23
C ASN A 424 -26.50 28.71 -19.34
N HIS A 425 -25.94 29.90 -19.39
CA HIS A 425 -24.96 30.27 -20.42
C HIS A 425 -23.62 29.55 -20.18
N VAL A 426 -23.17 29.47 -18.92
CA VAL A 426 -21.95 28.76 -18.53
C VAL A 426 -22.10 27.25 -18.76
N PHE A 427 -23.26 26.69 -18.44
CA PHE A 427 -23.57 25.28 -18.69
C PHE A 427 -23.55 24.91 -20.18
N GLN A 428 -24.10 25.76 -21.05
CA GLN A 428 -24.05 25.56 -22.50
C GLN A 428 -22.61 25.60 -23.03
N LYS A 429 -21.78 26.51 -22.51
CA LYS A 429 -20.34 26.57 -22.84
C LYS A 429 -19.59 25.32 -22.36
N ALA A 430 -19.93 24.79 -21.19
CA ALA A 430 -19.32 23.57 -20.65
C ALA A 430 -19.63 22.34 -21.53
N ILE A 431 -20.90 22.10 -21.87
CA ILE A 431 -21.30 20.94 -22.68
C ILE A 431 -20.75 21.01 -24.11
N ALA A 432 -20.56 22.21 -24.66
CA ALA A 432 -19.96 22.37 -25.98
C ALA A 432 -18.48 21.91 -26.02
N LYS A 433 -17.78 21.92 -24.89
CA LYS A 433 -16.34 21.64 -24.81
C LYS A 433 -16.00 20.31 -24.10
N VAL A 434 -16.88 19.80 -23.22
CA VAL A 434 -16.67 18.57 -22.43
C VAL A 434 -17.11 17.31 -23.19
N LYS A 435 -16.37 16.21 -23.03
CA LYS A 435 -16.68 14.91 -23.66
C LYS A 435 -17.97 14.32 -23.09
N CYS A 436 -18.69 13.54 -23.91
CA CYS A 436 -20.03 13.02 -23.57
C CYS A 436 -20.09 12.15 -22.31
N LYS A 437 -18.99 11.50 -21.90
CA LYS A 437 -18.95 10.65 -20.70
C LYS A 437 -18.94 11.48 -19.40
N ASP A 438 -18.11 12.52 -19.39
CA ASP A 438 -17.86 13.34 -18.20
C ASP A 438 -18.90 14.47 -18.06
N SER A 439 -19.71 14.69 -19.11
CA SER A 439 -20.86 15.59 -19.07
C SER A 439 -21.99 15.13 -18.13
N LEU A 440 -21.98 13.88 -17.67
CA LEU A 440 -23.03 13.33 -16.79
C LEU A 440 -23.13 14.12 -15.48
N SER A 441 -22.00 14.40 -14.83
CA SER A 441 -21.94 15.15 -13.56
C SER A 441 -22.47 16.57 -13.69
N LEU A 442 -22.19 17.20 -14.84
CA LEU A 442 -22.70 18.53 -15.18
C LEU A 442 -24.22 18.50 -15.37
N TRP A 443 -24.74 17.51 -16.11
CA TRP A 443 -26.19 17.37 -16.31
C TRP A 443 -26.93 17.06 -15.02
N THR A 444 -26.39 16.21 -14.14
CA THR A 444 -27.01 15.94 -12.83
C THR A 444 -27.09 17.22 -12.01
N PHE A 445 -25.98 17.97 -11.90
CA PHE A 445 -25.97 19.23 -11.16
C PHE A 445 -26.98 20.24 -11.72
N ARG A 446 -27.03 20.42 -13.05
CA ARG A 446 -27.97 21.39 -13.67
C ARG A 446 -29.43 21.01 -13.43
N ILE A 447 -29.76 19.73 -13.46
CA ILE A 447 -31.13 19.24 -13.21
C ILE A 447 -31.48 19.40 -11.72
N GLU A 448 -30.56 19.12 -10.80
CA GLU A 448 -30.79 19.31 -9.35
C GLU A 448 -31.09 20.77 -9.04
N TRP A 449 -30.32 21.67 -9.64
CA TRP A 449 -30.53 23.11 -9.53
C TRP A 449 -31.87 23.55 -10.15
N ALA A 450 -32.23 23.00 -11.32
CA ALA A 450 -33.52 23.29 -11.98
C ALA A 450 -34.73 22.92 -11.12
N ILE A 451 -34.65 21.76 -10.46
CA ILE A 451 -35.71 21.25 -9.58
C ILE A 451 -35.80 22.12 -8.32
N SER A 452 -34.67 22.44 -7.71
CA SER A 452 -34.60 23.29 -6.51
C SER A 452 -35.20 24.68 -6.74
N ASN A 453 -34.99 25.25 -7.93
CA ASN A 453 -35.53 26.57 -8.31
C ASN A 453 -36.92 26.52 -8.98
N LYS A 454 -37.55 25.34 -9.06
CA LYS A 454 -38.88 25.14 -9.67
C LYS A 454 -38.99 25.74 -11.08
N GLU A 455 -37.96 25.54 -11.92
CA GLU A 455 -38.03 25.98 -13.32
C GLU A 455 -39.14 25.23 -14.09
N GLU A 456 -39.87 25.92 -14.98
CA GLU A 456 -40.93 25.30 -15.79
C GLU A 456 -40.38 24.30 -16.84
N HIS A 457 -39.14 24.49 -17.29
CA HIS A 457 -38.55 23.78 -18.43
C HIS A 457 -37.67 22.58 -18.01
N VAL A 458 -37.84 22.04 -16.80
CA VAL A 458 -37.09 20.88 -16.27
C VAL A 458 -37.21 19.65 -17.20
N GLU A 459 -38.38 19.47 -17.82
CA GLU A 459 -38.64 18.36 -18.72
C GLU A 459 -37.77 18.41 -20.00
N GLU A 460 -37.57 19.61 -20.55
CA GLU A 460 -36.70 19.80 -21.71
C GLU A 460 -35.22 19.57 -21.38
N LEU A 461 -34.80 19.89 -20.14
CA LEU A 461 -33.44 19.63 -19.67
C LEU A 461 -33.16 18.13 -19.59
N PHE A 462 -34.10 17.33 -19.07
CA PHE A 462 -33.99 15.88 -19.06
C PHE A 462 -33.88 15.32 -20.49
N GLN A 463 -34.70 15.81 -21.42
CA GLN A 463 -34.66 15.35 -22.82
C GLN A 463 -33.32 15.69 -23.49
N LYS A 464 -32.80 16.92 -23.30
CA LYS A 464 -31.49 17.34 -23.83
C LYS A 464 -30.33 16.56 -23.20
N ALA A 465 -30.41 16.23 -21.91
CA ALA A 465 -29.43 15.40 -21.22
C ALA A 465 -29.37 13.98 -21.79
N ILE A 466 -30.52 13.36 -22.01
CA ILE A 466 -30.60 11.99 -22.53
C ILE A 466 -30.10 11.91 -23.98
N LEU A 467 -30.45 12.90 -24.82
CA LEU A 467 -29.99 12.96 -26.21
C LEU A 467 -28.48 13.21 -26.36
N SER A 468 -27.88 13.96 -25.43
CA SER A 468 -26.44 14.26 -25.45
C SER A 468 -25.58 13.13 -24.90
N VAL A 469 -26.00 12.48 -23.81
CA VAL A 469 -25.22 11.44 -23.11
C VAL A 469 -25.43 10.04 -23.71
N LYS A 470 -26.56 9.79 -24.39
CA LYS A 470 -26.92 8.53 -25.09
C LYS A 470 -26.73 7.25 -24.27
N LYS A 471 -25.55 6.64 -24.31
CA LYS A 471 -25.26 5.33 -23.68
C LYS A 471 -25.09 5.42 -22.16
N TRP A 472 -24.60 6.54 -21.63
CA TRP A 472 -24.38 6.70 -20.18
C TRP A 472 -25.55 7.38 -19.46
N SER A 473 -26.68 7.58 -20.12
CA SER A 473 -27.83 8.31 -19.55
C SER A 473 -28.63 7.49 -18.54
N THR A 474 -28.22 6.27 -18.18
CA THR A 474 -28.97 5.37 -17.29
C THR A 474 -29.41 6.03 -15.98
N PRO A 475 -28.54 6.74 -15.24
CA PRO A 475 -28.94 7.40 -14.00
C PRO A 475 -29.94 8.54 -14.24
N ILE A 476 -29.77 9.28 -15.34
CA ILE A 476 -30.64 10.40 -15.71
C ILE A 476 -32.02 9.90 -16.12
N GLN A 477 -32.10 8.78 -16.87
CA GLN A 477 -33.37 8.19 -17.28
C GLN A 477 -34.16 7.63 -16.09
N GLU A 478 -33.49 6.96 -15.15
CA GLU A 478 -34.12 6.52 -13.90
C GLU A 478 -34.67 7.71 -13.11
N TRP A 479 -33.88 8.77 -13.00
CA TRP A 479 -34.28 9.96 -12.28
C TRP A 479 -35.42 10.71 -12.97
N TYR A 480 -35.43 10.78 -14.30
CA TYR A 480 -36.51 11.40 -15.08
C TYR A 480 -37.85 10.68 -14.84
N VAL A 481 -37.85 9.34 -14.77
CA VAL A 481 -39.05 8.57 -14.43
C VAL A 481 -39.51 8.87 -13.00
N ARG A 482 -38.60 8.95 -12.02
CA ARG A 482 -38.94 9.33 -10.64
C ARG A 482 -39.52 10.74 -10.56
N TRP A 483 -38.92 11.70 -11.26
CA TRP A 483 -39.42 13.07 -11.32
C TRP A 483 -40.79 13.17 -12.00
N ALA A 484 -41.04 12.40 -13.06
CA ALA A 484 -42.33 12.38 -13.75
C ALA A 484 -43.47 11.89 -12.84
N VAL A 485 -43.19 10.93 -11.96
CA VAL A 485 -44.15 10.47 -10.94
C VAL A 485 -44.50 11.59 -9.96
N VAL A 486 -43.48 12.29 -9.44
CA VAL A 486 -43.67 13.37 -8.44
C VAL A 486 -44.39 14.58 -9.04
N SER A 487 -44.09 14.94 -10.28
CA SER A 487 -44.60 16.17 -10.91
C SER A 487 -46.00 16.05 -11.53
N GLY A 488 -46.36 14.90 -12.09
CA GLY A 488 -47.61 14.74 -12.85
C GLY A 488 -48.28 13.38 -12.72
N GLY A 489 -47.84 12.56 -11.76
CA GLY A 489 -48.32 11.20 -11.55
C GLY A 489 -48.16 10.31 -12.78
N ILE A 490 -48.88 9.18 -12.80
CA ILE A 490 -48.67 8.14 -13.81
C ILE A 490 -48.99 8.58 -15.25
N LYS A 491 -49.88 9.57 -15.44
CA LYS A 491 -50.20 10.06 -16.79
C LYS A 491 -48.95 10.65 -17.45
N LYS A 492 -48.17 11.42 -16.70
CA LYS A 492 -46.90 12.00 -17.14
C LYS A 492 -45.80 10.94 -17.24
N THR A 493 -45.75 9.99 -16.31
CA THR A 493 -44.81 8.85 -16.41
C THR A 493 -45.01 8.05 -17.70
N ARG A 494 -46.25 7.86 -18.16
CA ARG A 494 -46.57 7.17 -19.43
C ARG A 494 -46.08 7.93 -20.66
N THR A 495 -46.24 9.26 -20.71
CA THR A 495 -45.77 10.07 -21.84
C THR A 495 -44.24 10.09 -21.89
N VAL A 496 -43.60 10.22 -20.74
CA VAL A 496 -42.13 10.13 -20.60
C VAL A 496 -41.61 8.76 -21.03
N TYR A 497 -42.23 7.67 -20.58
CA TYR A 497 -41.82 6.33 -20.96
C TYR A 497 -41.99 6.08 -22.46
N LYS A 498 -43.09 6.53 -23.06
CA LYS A 498 -43.29 6.45 -24.51
C LYS A 498 -42.17 7.16 -25.27
N TRP A 499 -41.80 8.36 -24.83
CA TRP A 499 -40.68 9.09 -25.44
C TRP A 499 -39.33 8.36 -25.27
N LEU A 500 -39.07 7.76 -24.10
CA LEU A 500 -37.87 6.95 -23.88
C LEU A 500 -37.82 5.73 -24.80
N THR A 501 -38.96 5.08 -25.06
CA THR A 501 -39.00 3.95 -26.03
C THR A 501 -38.73 4.39 -27.47
N GLU A 502 -39.05 5.63 -27.84
CA GLU A 502 -38.80 6.19 -29.17
C GLU A 502 -37.31 6.54 -29.38
N THR A 503 -36.56 6.82 -28.31
CA THR A 503 -35.10 7.13 -28.37
C THR A 503 -34.19 5.89 -28.50
N LYS A 504 -34.77 4.68 -28.57
CA LYS A 504 -34.11 3.38 -28.83
C LYS A 504 -33.06 2.91 -27.82
N PHE A 505 -32.89 3.59 -26.68
CA PHE A 505 -32.03 3.11 -25.59
C PHE A 505 -32.70 3.32 -24.23
N VAL A 506 -33.29 2.25 -23.69
CA VAL A 506 -33.89 2.22 -22.36
C VAL A 506 -33.16 1.16 -21.52
N PRO A 507 -32.55 1.52 -20.38
CA PRO A 507 -31.89 0.58 -19.49
C PRO A 507 -32.86 -0.28 -18.68
N LEU A 508 -32.40 -1.49 -18.32
CA LEU A 508 -33.15 -2.46 -17.51
C LEU A 508 -33.76 -1.89 -16.21
N PRO A 509 -33.04 -1.06 -15.42
CA PRO A 509 -33.61 -0.48 -14.20
C PRO A 509 -34.82 0.42 -14.44
N VAL A 510 -34.84 1.14 -15.58
CA VAL A 510 -35.94 2.02 -15.97
C VAL A 510 -37.18 1.19 -16.30
N PHE A 511 -37.01 0.05 -16.98
CA PHE A 511 -38.11 -0.89 -17.22
C PHE A 511 -38.68 -1.43 -15.92
N ARG A 512 -37.83 -1.94 -15.01
CA ARG A 512 -38.27 -2.48 -13.71
C ARG A 512 -39.02 -1.43 -12.90
N LYS A 513 -38.50 -0.20 -12.83
CA LYS A 513 -39.16 0.90 -12.10
C LYS A 513 -40.50 1.28 -12.73
N TYR A 514 -40.60 1.34 -14.06
CA TYR A 514 -41.87 1.62 -14.72
C TYR A 514 -42.91 0.53 -14.47
N ILE A 515 -42.50 -0.75 -14.49
CA ILE A 515 -43.37 -1.89 -14.20
C ILE A 515 -43.89 -1.84 -12.76
N GLU A 516 -43.02 -1.58 -11.78
CA GLU A 516 -43.44 -1.39 -10.37
C GLU A 516 -44.52 -0.32 -10.26
N LEU A 517 -44.31 0.85 -10.89
CA LEU A 517 -45.24 1.98 -10.85
C LEU A 517 -46.58 1.69 -11.54
N GLU A 518 -46.58 0.89 -12.62
CA GLU A 518 -47.82 0.46 -13.28
C GLU A 518 -48.56 -0.63 -12.50
N SER A 519 -47.83 -1.57 -11.88
CA SER A 519 -48.41 -2.63 -11.04
C SER A 519 -49.01 -2.10 -9.73
N GLY A 520 -48.46 -1.01 -9.18
CA GLY A 520 -48.94 -0.37 -7.96
C GLY A 520 -50.22 0.44 -8.11
N GLN A 521 -50.83 0.49 -9.30
CA GLN A 521 -52.11 1.19 -9.51
C GLN A 521 -53.31 0.39 -9.02
N LEU A 522 -54.37 1.11 -8.60
CA LEU A 522 -55.67 0.53 -8.24
C LEU A 522 -56.33 -0.27 -9.40
N LYS A 523 -55.99 0.06 -10.66
CA LYS A 523 -56.42 -0.68 -11.86
C LYS A 523 -55.23 -0.84 -12.81
N PRO A 524 -54.35 -1.82 -12.58
CA PRO A 524 -53.16 -2.02 -13.38
C PRO A 524 -53.53 -2.38 -14.82
N LYS A 525 -52.99 -1.64 -15.78
CA LYS A 525 -53.25 -1.85 -17.20
C LYS A 525 -52.30 -2.91 -17.75
N MET A 526 -52.72 -4.17 -17.69
CA MET A 526 -51.96 -5.34 -18.16
C MET A 526 -51.37 -5.16 -19.58
N LYS A 527 -52.11 -4.54 -20.51
CA LYS A 527 -51.64 -4.30 -21.88
C LYS A 527 -50.35 -3.45 -21.93
N LEU A 528 -50.24 -2.43 -21.07
CA LEU A 528 -49.06 -1.58 -21.02
C LEU A 528 -47.88 -2.32 -20.40
N ILE A 529 -48.13 -3.06 -19.32
CA ILE A 529 -47.10 -3.86 -18.63
C ILE A 529 -46.55 -4.94 -19.58
N ARG A 530 -47.43 -5.68 -20.28
CA ARG A 530 -47.03 -6.69 -21.27
C ARG A 530 -46.19 -6.08 -22.39
N ASN A 531 -46.61 -4.94 -22.95
CA ASN A 531 -45.83 -4.26 -23.98
C ASN A 531 -44.43 -3.88 -23.47
N CYS A 532 -44.32 -3.40 -22.23
CA CYS A 532 -43.02 -3.04 -21.63
C CYS A 532 -42.10 -4.25 -21.47
N TYR A 533 -42.64 -5.38 -20.99
CA TYR A 533 -41.88 -6.63 -20.94
C TYR A 533 -41.50 -7.12 -22.34
N GLU A 534 -42.39 -7.05 -23.33
CA GLU A 534 -42.07 -7.44 -24.71
C GLU A 534 -40.96 -6.56 -25.31
N TYR A 535 -40.95 -5.26 -25.02
CA TYR A 535 -39.85 -4.37 -25.39
C TYR A 535 -38.55 -4.71 -24.64
N ALA A 536 -38.61 -4.94 -23.33
CA ALA A 536 -37.43 -5.32 -22.54
C ALA A 536 -36.83 -6.66 -23.00
N LEU A 537 -37.68 -7.65 -23.32
CA LEU A 537 -37.27 -8.96 -23.82
C LEU A 537 -36.67 -8.90 -25.22
N ARG A 538 -37.02 -7.90 -26.04
CA ARG A 538 -36.41 -7.71 -27.37
C ARG A 538 -34.95 -7.26 -27.25
N GLU A 539 -34.64 -6.43 -26.26
CA GLU A 539 -33.32 -5.80 -26.11
C GLU A 539 -32.41 -6.56 -25.14
N TYR A 540 -32.96 -7.20 -24.09
CA TYR A 540 -32.18 -7.85 -23.01
C TYR A 540 -32.56 -9.32 -22.77
N GLY A 541 -33.38 -9.91 -23.66
CA GLY A 541 -33.92 -11.26 -23.47
C GLY A 541 -32.90 -12.40 -23.57
N ASP A 542 -31.69 -12.11 -24.02
CA ASP A 542 -30.55 -13.05 -24.11
C ASP A 542 -29.69 -13.08 -22.83
N ALA A 543 -29.62 -11.98 -22.09
CA ALA A 543 -28.76 -11.81 -20.92
C ALA A 543 -29.47 -11.92 -19.55
N GLU A 544 -30.80 -11.71 -19.49
CA GLU A 544 -31.53 -11.60 -18.21
C GLU A 544 -32.66 -12.64 -18.06
N PRO A 545 -32.37 -13.81 -17.46
CA PRO A 545 -33.35 -14.86 -17.15
C PRO A 545 -34.53 -14.41 -16.26
N ASP A 546 -34.28 -13.51 -15.32
CA ASP A 546 -35.28 -13.09 -14.33
C ASP A 546 -36.43 -12.30 -14.99
N LEU A 547 -36.16 -11.56 -16.07
CA LEU A 547 -37.21 -10.86 -16.83
C LEU A 547 -38.24 -11.82 -17.43
N TRP A 548 -37.80 -13.00 -17.89
CA TRP A 548 -38.69 -14.04 -18.41
C TRP A 548 -39.52 -14.66 -17.29
N LEU A 549 -38.92 -14.90 -16.12
CA LEU A 549 -39.63 -15.44 -14.95
C LEU A 549 -40.67 -14.46 -14.43
N ASP A 550 -40.34 -13.16 -14.34
CA ASP A 550 -41.24 -12.12 -13.88
C ASP A 550 -42.45 -11.94 -14.80
N LEU A 551 -42.24 -12.00 -16.13
CA LEU A 551 -43.36 -11.97 -17.08
C LEU A 551 -44.27 -13.20 -16.93
N ILE A 552 -43.70 -14.40 -16.74
CA ILE A 552 -44.51 -15.61 -16.55
C ILE A 552 -45.27 -15.57 -15.22
N LYS A 553 -44.66 -15.05 -14.15
CA LYS A 553 -45.35 -14.80 -12.88
C LYS A 553 -46.49 -13.80 -13.08
N LEU A 554 -46.26 -12.69 -13.76
CA LEU A 554 -47.26 -11.66 -14.05
C LEU A 554 -48.47 -12.21 -14.84
N GLU A 555 -48.25 -13.07 -15.84
CA GLU A 555 -49.34 -13.71 -16.60
C GLU A 555 -50.14 -14.73 -15.77
N ARG A 556 -49.58 -15.26 -14.68
CA ARG A 556 -50.25 -16.19 -13.74
C ARG A 556 -50.99 -15.47 -12.60
N THR A 557 -50.44 -14.37 -12.08
CA THR A 557 -50.95 -13.70 -10.87
C THR A 557 -51.89 -12.53 -11.15
N HIS A 558 -51.79 -11.89 -12.32
CA HIS A 558 -52.54 -10.67 -12.60
C HIS A 558 -54.02 -10.97 -13.01
N PRO A 559 -55.02 -10.21 -12.53
CA PRO A 559 -56.45 -10.44 -12.83
C PRO A 559 -56.85 -10.39 -14.32
N GLY A 560 -55.98 -9.82 -15.17
CA GLY A 560 -56.14 -9.73 -16.62
C GLY A 560 -55.08 -10.51 -17.42
N GLY A 561 -54.32 -11.39 -16.74
CA GLY A 561 -53.32 -12.26 -17.36
C GLY A 561 -53.93 -13.40 -18.17
N ARG A 562 -53.13 -13.97 -19.08
CA ARG A 562 -53.50 -15.17 -19.84
C ARG A 562 -52.52 -16.29 -19.47
N PRO A 563 -52.87 -17.18 -18.53
CA PRO A 563 -51.98 -18.24 -18.08
C PRO A 563 -51.63 -19.22 -19.22
N GLU A 564 -52.48 -19.31 -20.24
CA GLU A 564 -52.25 -20.09 -21.47
C GLU A 564 -50.97 -19.69 -22.22
N ASN A 565 -50.57 -18.41 -22.14
CA ASN A 565 -49.37 -17.91 -22.80
C ASN A 565 -48.08 -18.29 -22.07
N ALA A 566 -48.15 -18.76 -20.81
CA ALA A 566 -46.98 -19.07 -20.00
C ALA A 566 -46.12 -20.18 -20.64
N GLY A 567 -46.75 -21.18 -21.27
CA GLY A 567 -46.03 -22.24 -21.99
C GLY A 567 -45.30 -21.73 -23.23
N GLN A 568 -45.92 -20.81 -23.99
CA GLN A 568 -45.30 -20.20 -25.16
C GLN A 568 -44.13 -19.28 -24.76
N LEU A 569 -44.25 -18.56 -23.66
CA LEU A 569 -43.19 -17.70 -23.11
C LEU A 569 -42.00 -18.53 -22.62
N TYR A 570 -42.24 -19.67 -21.97
CA TYR A 570 -41.19 -20.61 -21.59
C TYR A 570 -40.36 -21.07 -22.79
N TRP A 571 -41.02 -21.51 -23.87
CA TRP A 571 -40.33 -21.92 -25.10
C TRP A 571 -39.54 -20.78 -25.75
N ARG A 572 -40.06 -19.55 -25.71
CA ARG A 572 -39.35 -18.36 -26.20
C ARG A 572 -38.11 -18.05 -25.36
N ALA A 573 -38.21 -18.15 -24.05
CA ALA A 573 -37.09 -17.93 -23.13
C ALA A 573 -35.96 -18.96 -23.35
N VAL A 574 -36.31 -20.25 -23.44
CA VAL A 574 -35.34 -21.34 -23.70
C VAL A 574 -34.63 -21.16 -25.04
N LYS A 575 -35.30 -20.57 -26.04
CA LYS A 575 -34.71 -20.29 -27.36
C LYS A 575 -33.84 -19.03 -27.37
N ALA A 576 -34.15 -18.04 -26.53
CA ALA A 576 -33.42 -16.77 -26.46
C ALA A 576 -32.19 -16.83 -25.54
N LEU A 577 -32.28 -17.55 -24.41
CA LEU A 577 -31.20 -17.68 -23.43
C LEU A 577 -30.21 -18.78 -23.83
N SER A 578 -28.91 -18.50 -23.70
CA SER A 578 -27.84 -19.46 -24.02
C SER A 578 -26.91 -19.71 -22.83
N GLY A 579 -26.31 -20.91 -22.78
CA GLY A 579 -25.33 -21.30 -21.76
C GLY A 579 -25.90 -21.39 -20.33
N GLU A 580 -25.17 -20.79 -19.37
CA GLU A 580 -25.49 -20.83 -17.93
C GLU A 580 -26.83 -20.15 -17.60
N HIS A 581 -27.19 -19.09 -18.33
CA HIS A 581 -28.45 -18.36 -18.16
C HIS A 581 -29.69 -19.22 -18.45
N ASN A 582 -29.60 -20.15 -19.40
CA ASN A 582 -30.69 -21.08 -19.72
C ASN A 582 -30.83 -22.16 -18.64
N GLN A 583 -29.71 -22.71 -18.14
CA GLN A 583 -29.74 -23.68 -17.05
C GLN A 583 -30.33 -23.09 -15.77
N TYR A 584 -29.95 -21.85 -15.44
CA TYR A 584 -30.52 -21.11 -14.31
C TYR A 584 -32.03 -20.85 -14.49
N PHE A 585 -32.46 -20.41 -15.68
CA PHE A 585 -33.87 -20.19 -16.01
C PHE A 585 -34.71 -21.46 -15.84
N VAL A 586 -34.27 -22.59 -16.42
CA VAL A 586 -34.99 -23.86 -16.35
C VAL A 586 -35.10 -24.36 -14.91
N GLY A 587 -34.01 -24.25 -14.14
CA GLY A 587 -34.00 -24.62 -12.72
C GLY A 587 -34.98 -23.79 -11.89
N ARG A 588 -34.98 -22.45 -12.06
CA ARG A 588 -35.91 -21.58 -11.33
C ARG A 588 -37.36 -21.70 -11.81
N TYR A 589 -37.58 -21.91 -13.10
CA TYR A 589 -38.93 -22.13 -13.62
C TYR A 589 -39.56 -23.41 -13.05
N ALA A 590 -38.78 -24.49 -12.92
CA ALA A 590 -39.23 -25.71 -12.27
C ALA A 590 -39.64 -25.46 -10.81
N LEU A 591 -38.85 -24.69 -10.05
CA LEU A 591 -39.17 -24.30 -8.67
C LEU A 591 -40.44 -23.44 -8.55
N VAL A 592 -40.71 -22.58 -9.53
CA VAL A 592 -41.94 -21.76 -9.63
C VAL A 592 -43.16 -22.60 -10.05
N GLN A 593 -42.97 -23.73 -10.72
CA GLN A 593 -44.04 -24.69 -11.01
C GLN A 593 -44.35 -25.60 -9.81
N THR A 594 -43.35 -25.99 -9.02
CA THR A 594 -43.51 -26.85 -7.84
C THR A 594 -43.96 -26.10 -6.57
N GLY A 595 -44.14 -24.78 -6.63
CA GLY A 595 -44.67 -23.97 -5.53
C GLY A 595 -43.68 -23.67 -4.40
N HIS A 596 -42.37 -23.81 -4.64
CA HIS A 596 -41.32 -23.60 -3.61
C HIS A 596 -40.70 -22.19 -3.62
N LEU A 597 -41.19 -21.29 -4.48
CA LEU A 597 -40.77 -19.88 -4.57
C LEU A 597 -41.99 -18.94 -4.52
N GLU A 598 -42.82 -19.10 -3.49
CA GLU A 598 -43.68 -18.02 -3.02
C GLU A 598 -42.98 -17.33 -1.84
N GLN A 599 -42.13 -16.35 -2.16
CA GLN A 599 -41.87 -15.14 -1.38
C GLN A 599 -41.10 -14.14 -2.23
#